data_AF-A0A7S2U4N0-F1
#
_entry.id   AF-A0A7S2U4N0-F1
#
_cell.length_a   1.000
_cell.length_b   1.000
_cell.length_c   1.000
_cell.angle_alpha   90.00
_cell.angle_beta   90.00
_cell.angle_gamma   90.00
#
_symmetry.space_group_name_H-M   'P 1'
#
loop_
_entity.id
_entity.type
_entity.pdbx_description
1 polymer ?
#
loop_
_entity_poly.entity_id
_entity_poly.type
_entity_poly.pdbx_seq_one_letter_code
_entity_poly.pdbx_strand_id
1 'polypeptide(L)'
;IADASVLGMSDVMNEIFLASGIAMILTTIMIGQLTAQINAANCMLDFINTHFMLFSTYVSLFIEFSGLLHSVYLVQIIFSKITGKAFESNEPPRTGLQNVFFWARVIFSLGLLSFSFAVTLKALFDGKTTMWDGVPEAVSVIIFFVLMCFVGMMEGMQIALFAVLKMP
;
A
#
# COMPACT_ATOMS: atom_id res chain seq x y z
N ILE A 1 -22.32 23.61 -17.61
CA ILE A 1 -22.67 23.60 -16.17
C ILE A 1 -21.45 24.15 -15.44
N ALA A 2 -21.29 25.47 -15.44
CA ALA A 2 -20.11 26.14 -14.86
C ALA A 2 -20.35 26.64 -13.43
N ASP A 3 -21.63 26.68 -12.99
CA ASP A 3 -22.06 27.19 -11.68
C ASP A 3 -22.80 26.13 -10.84
N ALA A 4 -22.62 24.83 -11.11
CA ALA A 4 -23.19 23.83 -10.21
C ALA A 4 -22.29 23.70 -8.98
N SER A 5 -22.67 24.38 -7.90
CA SER A 5 -22.04 24.13 -6.60
C SER A 5 -22.31 22.67 -6.23
N VAL A 6 -21.26 21.87 -6.14
CA VAL A 6 -21.37 20.49 -5.69
C VAL A 6 -21.88 20.54 -4.25
N LEU A 7 -23.03 19.90 -4.00
CA LEU A 7 -23.67 19.81 -2.68
C LEU A 7 -24.08 21.14 -2.01
N GLY A 8 -24.18 22.26 -2.73
CA GLY A 8 -24.60 23.55 -2.14
C GLY A 8 -23.50 24.29 -1.37
N MET A 9 -22.25 23.82 -1.45
CA MET A 9 -21.12 24.37 -0.67
C MET A 9 -20.49 25.58 -1.36
N SER A 10 -19.85 26.45 -0.58
CA SER A 10 -19.06 27.58 -1.12
C SER A 10 -17.91 27.09 -2.00
N ASP A 11 -17.53 27.87 -3.00
CA ASP A 11 -16.50 27.50 -3.98
C ASP A 11 -15.16 27.16 -3.31
N VAL A 12 -14.78 27.93 -2.27
CA VAL A 12 -13.58 27.69 -1.47
C VAL A 12 -13.63 26.32 -0.77
N MET A 13 -14.79 25.93 -0.25
CA MET A 13 -14.94 24.64 0.42
C MET A 13 -14.89 23.48 -0.58
N ASN A 14 -15.50 23.64 -1.76
CA ASN A 14 -15.42 22.66 -2.84
C ASN A 14 -13.99 22.48 -3.37
N GLU A 15 -13.24 23.56 -3.55
CA GLU A 15 -11.86 23.53 -4.02
C GLU A 15 -10.93 22.85 -2.99
N ILE A 16 -11.03 23.24 -1.71
CA ILE A 16 -10.17 22.68 -0.67
C ILE A 16 -10.54 21.24 -0.33
N PHE A 17 -11.81 20.83 -0.28
CA PHE A 17 -12.17 19.48 0.17
C PHE A 17 -12.33 18.47 -0.97
N LEU A 18 -12.97 18.86 -2.08
CA LEU A 18 -13.29 17.94 -3.17
C LEU A 18 -12.23 17.96 -4.27
N ALA A 19 -11.75 19.14 -4.67
CA ALA A 19 -10.76 19.23 -5.76
C ALA A 19 -9.35 18.80 -5.32
N SER A 20 -8.94 19.11 -4.08
CA SER A 20 -7.64 18.66 -3.55
C SER A 20 -7.57 17.16 -3.25
N GLY A 21 -8.73 16.49 -3.09
CA GLY A 21 -8.84 15.10 -2.67
C GLY A 21 -8.74 14.85 -1.15
N ILE A 22 -8.62 15.90 -0.32
CA ILE A 22 -8.54 15.76 1.15
C ILE A 22 -9.74 14.99 1.72
N ALA A 23 -10.96 15.24 1.24
CA ALA A 23 -12.14 14.52 1.72
C ALA A 23 -12.02 13.00 1.49
N MET A 24 -11.59 12.60 0.29
CA MET A 24 -11.36 11.18 -0.06
C MET A 24 -10.28 10.55 0.82
N ILE A 25 -9.18 11.29 1.08
CA ILE A 25 -8.08 10.81 1.93
C ILE A 25 -8.58 10.58 3.36
N LEU A 26 -9.25 11.57 3.95
CA LEU A 26 -9.76 11.49 5.33
C LEU A 26 -10.78 10.38 5.49
N THR A 27 -11.73 10.24 4.55
CA THR A 27 -12.72 9.17 4.58
C THR A 27 -12.06 7.79 4.49
N THR A 28 -11.08 7.64 3.59
CA THR A 28 -10.37 6.35 3.42
C THR A 28 -9.58 5.98 4.67
N ILE A 29 -8.88 6.94 5.28
CA ILE A 29 -8.03 6.69 6.44
C ILE A 29 -8.87 6.41 7.69
N MET A 30 -9.86 7.25 7.99
CA MET A 30 -10.63 7.16 9.23
C MET A 30 -11.64 6.01 9.22
N ILE A 31 -12.41 5.89 8.13
CA ILE A 31 -13.48 4.87 8.03
C ILE A 31 -12.92 3.57 7.47
N GLY A 32 -12.07 3.65 6.45
CA GLY A 32 -11.58 2.47 5.73
C GLY A 32 -10.48 1.70 6.47
N GLN A 33 -9.49 2.39 7.04
CA GLN A 33 -8.26 1.77 7.51
C GLN A 33 -8.13 1.75 9.04
N LEU A 34 -8.10 2.92 9.70
CA LEU A 34 -7.76 3.03 11.13
C LEU A 34 -8.71 2.25 12.04
N THR A 35 -10.02 2.35 11.82
CA THR A 35 -11.02 1.69 12.68
C THR A 35 -10.87 0.17 12.64
N ALA A 36 -10.62 -0.39 11.44
CA ALA A 36 -10.38 -1.82 11.27
C ALA A 36 -9.08 -2.27 11.94
N GLN A 37 -7.99 -1.49 11.79
CA GLN A 37 -6.70 -1.78 12.42
C GLN A 37 -6.78 -1.80 13.96
N ILE A 38 -7.47 -0.82 14.56
CA ILE A 38 -7.61 -0.75 16.02
C ILE A 38 -8.44 -1.93 16.55
N ASN A 39 -9.52 -2.29 15.87
CA ASN A 39 -10.35 -3.43 16.29
C ASN A 39 -9.58 -4.77 16.15
N ALA A 40 -8.82 -4.92 15.07
CA ALA A 40 -7.95 -6.07 14.85
C ALA A 40 -6.83 -6.19 15.91
N ALA A 41 -6.30 -5.05 16.40
CA ALA A 41 -5.24 -5.04 17.39
C ALA A 41 -5.70 -5.55 18.77
N ASN A 42 -6.93 -5.24 19.19
CA ASN A 42 -7.47 -5.64 20.48
C ASN A 42 -8.06 -7.06 20.46
N CYS A 43 -8.90 -7.38 19.47
CA CYS A 43 -9.66 -8.63 19.41
C CYS A 43 -9.52 -9.31 18.04
N MET A 44 -8.29 -9.69 17.68
CA MET A 44 -7.96 -10.25 16.35
C MET A 44 -8.86 -11.42 15.93
N LEU A 45 -9.10 -12.39 16.83
CA LEU A 45 -9.89 -13.59 16.51
C LEU A 45 -11.37 -13.27 16.30
N ASP A 46 -11.97 -12.44 17.16
CA ASP A 46 -13.36 -12.02 17.03
C ASP A 46 -13.57 -11.12 15.80
N PHE A 47 -12.59 -10.27 15.50
CA PHE A 47 -12.58 -9.42 14.32
C PHE A 47 -12.58 -10.26 13.04
N ILE A 48 -11.69 -11.26 12.94
CA ILE A 48 -11.63 -12.17 11.79
C ILE A 48 -12.90 -13.00 11.67
N ASN A 49 -13.50 -13.45 12.77
CA ASN A 49 -14.70 -14.31 12.76
C ASN A 49 -15.98 -13.60 12.27
N THR A 50 -15.92 -12.32 11.94
CA THR A 50 -17.02 -11.60 11.30
C THR A 50 -17.12 -11.96 9.82
N HIS A 51 -18.33 -12.21 9.30
CA HIS A 51 -18.58 -12.59 7.89
C HIS A 51 -17.86 -11.70 6.86
N PHE A 52 -17.88 -10.39 7.06
CA PHE A 52 -17.22 -9.42 6.18
C PHE A 52 -15.69 -9.54 6.21
N MET A 53 -15.11 -9.78 7.39
CA MET A 53 -13.66 -9.92 7.55
C MET A 53 -13.15 -11.27 7.04
N LEU A 54 -13.91 -12.36 7.24
CA LEU A 54 -13.62 -13.65 6.62
C LEU A 54 -13.59 -13.53 5.09
N PHE A 55 -14.56 -12.83 4.50
CA PHE A 55 -14.57 -12.56 3.07
C PHE A 55 -13.28 -11.83 2.63
N SER A 56 -12.90 -10.75 3.32
CA SER A 56 -11.67 -10.02 2.99
C SER A 56 -10.41 -10.89 3.11
N THR A 57 -10.41 -11.86 4.04
CA THR A 57 -9.30 -12.80 4.24
C THR A 57 -9.18 -13.75 3.05
N TYR A 58 -10.30 -14.28 2.55
CA TYR A 58 -10.29 -15.11 1.34
C TYR A 58 -9.85 -14.34 0.10
N VAL A 59 -10.28 -13.08 -0.03
CA VAL A 59 -9.79 -12.19 -1.10
C VAL A 59 -8.28 -11.98 -0.99
N SER A 60 -7.76 -11.77 0.22
CA SER A 60 -6.33 -11.61 0.47
C SER A 60 -5.55 -12.87 0.08
N LEU A 61 -6.04 -14.05 0.46
CA LEU A 61 -5.42 -15.33 0.09
C LEU A 61 -5.44 -15.58 -1.43
N PHE A 62 -6.52 -15.15 -2.11
CA PHE A 62 -6.59 -15.21 -3.57
C PHE A 62 -5.58 -14.27 -4.24
N ILE A 63 -5.42 -13.05 -3.73
CA ILE A 63 -4.41 -12.10 -4.21
C ILE A 63 -3.00 -12.64 -3.97
N GLU A 64 -2.75 -13.25 -2.81
CA GLU A 64 -1.48 -13.90 -2.53
C GLU A 64 -1.19 -15.04 -3.50
N PHE A 65 -2.18 -15.89 -3.79
CA PHE A 65 -2.08 -16.95 -4.78
C PHE A 65 -1.74 -16.41 -6.18
N SER A 66 -2.39 -15.31 -6.58
CA SER A 66 -2.20 -14.68 -7.91
C SER A 66 -0.78 -14.23 -8.19
N GLY A 67 0.03 -13.97 -7.15
CA GLY A 67 1.42 -13.57 -7.31
C GLY A 67 1.65 -12.06 -7.40
N LEU A 68 0.60 -11.23 -7.36
CA LEU A 68 0.69 -9.77 -7.56
C LEU A 68 1.65 -9.07 -6.57
N LEU A 69 1.75 -9.57 -5.34
CA LEU A 69 2.52 -8.97 -4.25
C LEU A 69 3.92 -9.60 -4.03
N HIS A 70 4.38 -10.47 -4.93
CA HIS A 70 5.60 -11.28 -4.71
C HIS A 70 6.93 -10.51 -4.88
N SER A 71 6.93 -9.26 -5.32
CA SER A 71 8.15 -8.44 -5.45
C SER A 71 8.94 -8.30 -4.14
N VAL A 72 8.27 -8.35 -2.99
CA VAL A 72 8.90 -8.27 -1.66
C VAL A 72 9.86 -9.43 -1.39
N TYR A 73 9.59 -10.63 -1.93
CA TYR A 73 10.48 -11.77 -1.74
C TYR A 73 11.84 -11.55 -2.39
N LEU A 74 11.89 -10.83 -3.52
CA LEU A 74 13.15 -10.47 -4.17
C LEU A 74 13.97 -9.55 -3.26
N VAL A 75 13.32 -8.52 -2.70
CA VAL A 75 13.94 -7.58 -1.75
C VAL A 75 14.46 -8.34 -0.53
N GLN A 76 13.65 -9.23 0.04
CA GLN A 76 14.03 -10.09 1.15
C GLN A 76 15.30 -10.91 0.83
N ILE A 77 15.35 -11.60 -0.33
CA ILE A 77 16.52 -12.39 -0.75
C ILE A 77 17.77 -11.51 -0.89
N ILE A 78 17.65 -10.30 -1.45
CA ILE A 78 18.76 -9.34 -1.54
C ILE A 78 19.25 -8.95 -0.15
N PHE A 79 18.35 -8.58 0.76
CA PHE A 79 18.72 -8.17 2.12
C PHE A 79 19.40 -9.28 2.92
N SER A 80 18.96 -10.54 2.79
CA SER A 80 19.66 -11.67 3.44
C SER A 80 21.05 -11.90 2.85
N LYS A 81 21.21 -11.77 1.54
CA LYS A 81 22.54 -11.85 0.91
C LYS A 81 23.48 -10.76 1.43
N ILE A 82 22.98 -9.54 1.61
CA ILE A 82 23.76 -8.42 2.16
C ILE A 82 24.08 -8.64 3.65
N THR A 83 23.13 -9.14 4.43
CA THR A 83 23.25 -9.28 5.90
C THR A 83 23.96 -10.57 6.31
N GLY A 84 24.14 -11.54 5.40
CA GLY A 84 24.77 -12.83 5.67
C GLY A 84 23.95 -13.75 6.60
N LYS A 85 22.73 -13.37 6.96
CA LYS A 85 21.83 -14.17 7.80
C LYS A 85 20.90 -14.98 6.91
N ALA A 86 21.00 -16.30 6.97
CA ALA A 86 20.08 -17.20 6.27
C ALA A 86 18.68 -17.07 6.87
N PHE A 87 17.66 -17.07 6.01
CA PHE A 87 16.28 -17.13 6.50
C PHE A 87 15.99 -18.53 7.03
N GLU A 88 15.61 -18.62 8.30
CA GLU A 88 14.99 -19.82 8.84
C GLU A 88 13.58 -19.94 8.23
N SER A 89 13.44 -20.82 7.24
CA SER A 89 12.15 -21.18 6.68
C SER A 89 11.77 -22.55 7.21
N ASN A 90 10.58 -22.65 7.80
CA ASN A 90 10.00 -23.91 8.26
C ASN A 90 9.32 -24.68 7.10
N GLU A 91 9.43 -24.20 5.86
CA GLU A 91 8.84 -24.84 4.68
C GLU A 91 9.80 -25.86 4.06
N PRO A 92 9.29 -27.00 3.55
CA PRO A 92 10.11 -27.96 2.83
C PRO A 92 10.76 -27.32 1.60
N PRO A 93 11.95 -27.80 1.18
CA PRO A 93 12.64 -27.27 0.01
C PRO A 93 11.75 -27.36 -1.23
N ARG A 94 11.65 -26.24 -1.96
CA ARG A 94 10.79 -26.11 -3.15
C ARG A 94 11.22 -27.12 -4.22
N THR A 95 10.25 -27.84 -4.76
CA THR A 95 10.48 -28.69 -5.96
C THR A 95 10.81 -27.84 -7.18
N GLY A 96 11.42 -28.44 -8.22
CA GLY A 96 11.84 -27.70 -9.42
C GLY A 96 10.70 -26.92 -10.10
N LEU A 97 9.52 -27.52 -10.21
CA LEU A 97 8.33 -26.84 -10.77
C LEU A 97 7.82 -25.71 -9.87
N GLN A 98 7.82 -25.89 -8.55
CA GLN A 98 7.44 -24.84 -7.60
C GLN A 98 8.41 -23.66 -7.64
N ASN A 99 9.71 -23.91 -7.85
CA ASN A 99 10.71 -22.85 -7.96
C ASN A 99 10.51 -22.02 -9.23
N VAL A 100 10.22 -22.65 -10.37
CA VAL A 100 9.89 -21.94 -11.62
C VAL A 100 8.61 -21.13 -11.45
N PHE A 101 7.56 -21.71 -10.86
CA PHE A 101 6.30 -21.01 -10.61
C PHE A 101 6.47 -19.82 -9.64
N PHE A 102 7.32 -19.96 -8.63
CA PHE A 102 7.69 -18.87 -7.73
C PHE A 102 8.37 -17.72 -8.48
N TRP A 103 9.42 -18.00 -9.25
CA TRP A 103 10.15 -16.96 -10.00
C TRP A 103 9.30 -16.30 -11.09
N ALA A 104 8.41 -17.04 -11.75
CA ALA A 104 7.47 -16.47 -12.72
C ALA A 104 6.56 -15.41 -12.06
N ARG A 105 6.00 -15.70 -10.88
CA ARG A 105 5.17 -14.74 -10.13
C ARG A 105 5.97 -13.53 -9.65
N VAL A 106 7.20 -13.73 -9.21
CA VAL A 106 8.11 -12.64 -8.81
C VAL A 106 8.39 -11.69 -9.99
N ILE A 107 8.72 -12.23 -11.16
CA ILE A 107 8.98 -11.41 -12.37
C ILE A 107 7.72 -10.68 -12.82
N PHE A 108 6.57 -11.35 -12.82
CA PHE A 108 5.28 -10.74 -13.15
C PHE A 108 4.94 -9.57 -12.21
N SER A 109 5.06 -9.78 -10.90
CA SER A 109 4.85 -8.74 -9.88
C SER A 109 5.80 -7.55 -10.06
N LEU A 110 7.09 -7.81 -10.32
CA LEU A 110 8.09 -6.78 -10.56
C LEU A 110 7.77 -5.96 -11.83
N GLY A 111 7.32 -6.63 -12.89
CA GLY A 111 6.88 -5.99 -14.13
C GLY A 111 5.67 -5.08 -13.89
N LEU A 112 4.66 -5.54 -13.17
CA LEU A 112 3.47 -4.76 -12.84
C LEU A 112 3.81 -3.54 -11.97
N LEU A 113 4.65 -3.73 -10.94
CA LEU A 113 5.09 -2.67 -10.04
C LEU A 113 5.89 -1.60 -10.80
N SER A 114 6.87 -2.01 -11.60
CA SER A 114 7.69 -1.08 -12.39
C SER A 114 6.86 -0.33 -13.43
N PHE A 115 5.89 -0.99 -14.07
CA PHE A 115 4.96 -0.34 -15.00
C PHE A 115 4.08 0.70 -14.30
N SER A 116 3.43 0.33 -13.20
CA SER A 116 2.59 1.24 -12.41
C SER A 116 3.40 2.45 -11.94
N PHE A 117 4.59 2.20 -11.40
CA PHE A 117 5.51 3.23 -10.94
C PHE A 117 5.95 4.17 -12.07
N ALA A 118 6.27 3.64 -13.25
CA ALA A 118 6.62 4.45 -14.42
C ALA A 118 5.45 5.34 -14.87
N VAL A 119 4.22 4.82 -14.88
CA VAL A 119 3.02 5.60 -15.21
C VAL A 119 2.80 6.72 -14.20
N THR A 120 2.98 6.45 -12.90
CA THR A 120 2.89 7.49 -11.85
C THR A 120 3.94 8.58 -12.04
N LEU A 121 5.21 8.22 -12.26
CA LEU A 121 6.26 9.21 -12.52
C LEU A 121 5.97 10.02 -13.78
N LYS A 122 5.54 9.38 -14.86
CA LYS A 122 5.16 10.06 -16.11
C LYS A 122 4.01 11.04 -15.89
N ALA A 123 2.98 10.65 -15.15
CA ALA A 123 1.87 11.55 -14.83
C ALA A 123 2.32 12.76 -14.00
N LEU A 124 3.29 12.55 -13.09
CA LEU A 124 3.84 13.58 -12.22
C LEU A 124 4.71 14.58 -13.00
N PHE A 125 5.52 14.10 -13.94
CA PHE A 125 6.29 14.95 -14.87
C PHE A 125 5.43 15.63 -15.93
N ASP A 126 4.24 15.10 -16.26
CA ASP A 126 3.28 15.76 -17.15
C ASP A 126 2.41 16.81 -16.42
N GLY A 127 2.66 17.06 -15.14
CA GLY A 127 1.87 17.97 -14.32
C GLY A 127 0.42 17.51 -14.07
N LYS A 128 0.08 16.25 -14.35
CA LYS A 128 -1.28 15.69 -14.16
C LYS A 128 -1.54 15.34 -12.70
N THR A 129 -1.46 16.34 -11.84
CA THR A 129 -1.60 16.19 -10.38
C THR A 129 -2.62 17.15 -9.82
N THR A 130 -3.09 16.88 -8.61
CA THR A 130 -3.90 17.82 -7.82
C THR A 130 -3.03 18.79 -7.00
N MET A 131 -1.72 18.86 -7.27
CA MET A 131 -0.81 19.80 -6.62
C MET A 131 -1.10 21.22 -7.11
N TRP A 132 -0.88 22.21 -6.25
CA TRP A 132 -1.05 23.62 -6.60
C TRP A 132 -0.17 23.99 -7.80
N ASP A 133 -0.77 24.66 -8.80
CA ASP A 133 -0.13 25.23 -10.01
C ASP A 133 1.18 26.00 -9.78
N GLY A 134 1.42 26.51 -8.56
CA GLY A 134 2.65 27.23 -8.22
C GLY A 134 3.87 26.34 -7.95
N VAL A 135 3.70 25.01 -7.86
CA VAL A 135 4.77 24.07 -7.51
C VAL A 135 5.40 23.48 -8.77
N PRO A 136 6.73 23.62 -8.98
CA PRO A 136 7.41 22.98 -10.10
C PRO A 136 7.28 21.45 -10.06
N GLU A 137 7.11 20.83 -11.22
CA GLU A 137 6.91 19.36 -11.35
C GLU A 137 8.02 18.54 -10.67
N ALA A 138 9.28 18.98 -10.80
CA ALA A 138 10.42 18.33 -10.16
C ALA A 138 10.31 18.31 -8.63
N VAL A 139 9.75 19.36 -8.02
CA VAL A 139 9.51 19.44 -6.58
C VAL A 139 8.42 18.45 -6.17
N SER A 140 7.35 18.33 -6.96
CA SER A 140 6.29 17.35 -6.72
C SER A 140 6.80 15.90 -6.76
N VAL A 141 7.75 15.57 -7.64
CA VAL A 141 8.44 14.27 -7.66
C VAL A 141 9.23 14.02 -6.37
N ILE A 142 10.01 15.00 -5.93
CA ILE A 142 10.80 14.87 -4.70
C ILE A 142 9.89 14.67 -3.49
N ILE A 143 8.82 15.47 -3.39
CA ILE A 143 7.82 15.34 -2.32
C ILE A 143 7.18 13.96 -2.34
N PHE A 144 6.82 13.44 -3.52
CA PHE A 144 6.25 12.10 -3.65
C PHE A 144 7.14 11.02 -3.04
N PHE A 145 8.46 11.02 -3.35
CA PHE A 145 9.39 10.06 -2.76
C PHE A 145 9.51 10.20 -1.24
N VAL A 146 9.63 11.44 -0.75
CA VAL A 146 9.72 11.70 0.68
C VAL A 146 8.47 11.20 1.41
N LEU A 147 7.28 11.55 0.93
CA LEU A 147 6.01 11.10 1.52
C LEU A 147 5.86 9.58 1.43
N MET A 148 6.24 8.95 0.32
CA MET A 148 6.21 7.50 0.17
C MET A 148 7.11 6.79 1.20
N CYS A 149 8.29 7.35 1.51
CA CYS A 149 9.15 6.85 2.57
C CYS A 149 8.47 6.97 3.96
N PHE A 150 7.84 8.10 4.27
CA PHE A 150 7.13 8.29 5.53
C PHE A 150 5.96 7.30 5.69
N VAL A 151 5.13 7.16 4.65
CA VAL A 151 4.00 6.23 4.66
C VAL A 151 4.49 4.79 4.85
N GLY A 152 5.53 4.37 4.12
CA GLY A 152 6.12 3.05 4.28
C GLY A 152 6.65 2.79 5.69
N MET A 153 7.26 3.80 6.32
CA MET A 153 7.72 3.72 7.70
C MET A 153 6.56 3.63 8.70
N MET A 154 5.50 4.40 8.51
CA MET A 154 4.33 4.42 9.39
C MET A 154 3.58 3.07 9.36
N GLU A 155 3.33 2.52 8.19
CA GLU A 155 2.68 1.21 8.04
C GLU A 155 3.57 0.08 8.61
N GLY A 156 4.89 0.13 8.36
CA GLY A 156 5.83 -0.84 8.92
C GLY A 156 5.91 -0.78 10.44
N MET A 157 5.85 0.42 11.02
CA MET A 157 5.88 0.63 12.47
C MET A 157 4.62 0.09 13.15
N GLN A 158 3.44 0.21 12.54
CA GLN A 158 2.20 -0.35 13.10
C GLN A 158 2.31 -1.87 13.30
N ILE A 159 2.91 -2.58 12.34
CA ILE A 159 3.14 -4.03 12.43
C ILE A 159 4.22 -4.35 13.49
N ALA A 160 5.31 -3.58 13.52
CA ALA A 160 6.39 -3.78 14.48
C ALA A 160 5.91 -3.56 15.92
N LEU A 161 5.14 -2.51 16.20
CA LEU A 161 4.58 -2.23 17.52
C LEU A 161 3.63 -3.33 17.97
N PHE A 162 2.82 -3.89 17.07
CA PHE A 162 1.98 -5.05 17.37
C PHE A 162 2.79 -6.27 17.79
N ALA A 163 3.94 -6.53 17.14
CA ALA A 163 4.83 -7.62 17.54
C ALA A 163 5.47 -7.36 18.91
N VAL A 164 5.87 -6.12 19.21
CA VAL A 164 6.45 -5.73 20.51
C VAL A 164 5.45 -5.89 21.66
N LEU A 165 4.19 -5.52 21.45
CA LEU A 165 3.14 -5.72 22.46
C LEU A 165 2.89 -7.19 22.84
N LYS A 166 3.32 -8.12 21.99
CA LYS A 166 3.20 -9.58 22.22
C LYS A 166 4.47 -10.21 22.79
N MET A 167 5.53 -9.43 23.00
CA MET A 167 6.71 -9.91 23.73
C MET A 167 6.43 -9.90 25.24
N PRO A 168 6.82 -10.97 25.98
CA PRO A 168 6.58 -11.09 27.41
C PRO A 168 7.31 -10.04 28.24
#